data_AF-A0A183KYD2-F1
#
_entry.id   AF-A0A183KYD2-F1
#
_cell.length_a   1.000
_cell.length_b   1.000
_cell.length_c   1.000
_cell.angle_alpha   90.00
_cell.angle_beta   90.00
_cell.angle_gamma   90.00
#
_symmetry.space_group_name_H-M   'P 1'
#
loop_
_entity.id
_entity.type
_entity.pdbx_description
1 polymer ?
#
loop_
_entity_poly.entity_id
_entity_poly.type
_entity_poly.pdbx_seq_one_letter_code
_entity_poly.pdbx_strand_id
1 'polypeptide(L)'
;MRRENEILIQRHKSDGRTVPYRVVDQPNKLLLDEWNRVVAVFVQGQAWQFKGWPISSDPAVIFSQIKGFHLKYTNMPLDPNVAKWNVRVIDLDQRRHLDKANFQQIWDQLDKHIARNKPFLRS
;
A
#
# COMPACT_ATOMS: atom_id res chain seq x y z
N MET A 1 4.41 -0.95 25.96
CA MET A 1 3.20 -0.85 25.12
C MET A 1 3.31 -1.90 24.01
N ARG A 2 2.43 -2.91 23.96
CA ARG A 2 2.47 -3.95 22.93
C ARG A 2 1.94 -3.33 21.63
N ARG A 3 2.78 -3.17 20.61
CA ARG A 3 2.36 -2.63 19.30
C ARG A 3 1.36 -3.60 18.69
N GLU A 4 0.15 -3.12 18.40
CA GLU A 4 -0.83 -3.91 17.65
C GLU A 4 -0.27 -4.12 16.24
N ASN A 5 -0.20 -5.39 15.81
CA ASN A 5 0.37 -5.75 14.50
C ASN A 5 -0.63 -5.59 13.35
N GLU A 6 -1.86 -5.23 13.69
CA GLU A 6 -3.00 -5.15 12.79
C GLU A 6 -3.92 -4.02 13.23
N ILE A 7 -4.41 -3.24 12.27
CA ILE A 7 -5.42 -2.20 12.48
C ILE A 7 -6.50 -2.35 11.42
N LEU A 8 -7.77 -2.24 11.82
CA LEU A 8 -8.91 -2.20 10.92
C LEU A 8 -9.34 -0.75 10.67
N ILE A 9 -9.37 -0.34 9.41
CA ILE A 9 -9.85 0.98 8.98
C ILE A 9 -11.20 0.81 8.30
N GLN A 10 -12.23 1.51 8.78
CA GLN A 10 -13.52 1.58 8.11
C GLN A 10 -13.50 2.78 7.14
N ARG A 11 -13.48 2.52 5.84
CA ARG A 11 -13.49 3.58 4.82
C ARG A 11 -14.90 3.79 4.29
N HIS A 12 -15.42 5.00 4.44
CA HIS A 12 -16.65 5.43 3.77
C HIS A 12 -16.33 5.87 2.34
N LYS A 13 -16.95 5.23 1.36
CA LYS A 13 -16.84 5.58 -0.06
C LYS A 13 -17.93 6.57 -0.46
N SER A 14 -17.69 7.30 -1.54
CA SER A 14 -18.63 8.29 -2.08
C SER A 14 -19.96 7.68 -2.55
N ASP A 15 -19.97 6.39 -2.87
CA ASP A 15 -21.17 5.63 -3.25
C ASP A 15 -22.00 5.14 -2.04
N GLY A 16 -21.67 5.58 -0.83
CA GLY A 16 -22.38 5.25 0.40
C GLY A 16 -21.97 3.92 1.05
N ARG A 17 -21.07 3.15 0.43
CA ARG A 17 -20.58 1.89 1.01
C ARG A 17 -19.48 2.15 2.05
N THR A 18 -19.48 1.32 3.09
CA THR A 18 -18.37 1.25 4.06
C THR A 18 -17.57 0.00 3.78
N VAL A 19 -16.27 0.17 3.49
CA VAL A 19 -15.36 -0.92 3.14
C VAL A 19 -14.29 -1.05 4.23
N PRO A 20 -14.17 -2.21 4.88
CA PRO A 20 -13.12 -2.45 5.86
C PRO A 20 -11.78 -2.73 5.16
N TYR A 21 -10.73 -2.05 5.60
CA TYR A 21 -9.34 -2.30 5.21
C TYR A 21 -8.55 -2.79 6.41
N ARG A 22 -7.95 -3.97 6.29
CA ARG A 22 -7.01 -4.49 7.28
C ARG A 22 -5.60 -4.05 6.92
N VAL A 23 -4.95 -3.33 7.83
CA VAL A 23 -3.54 -2.94 7.72
C VAL A 23 -2.72 -3.85 8.62
N VAL A 24 -1.75 -4.54 8.05
CA VAL A 24 -0.87 -5.48 8.77
C VAL A 24 0.58 -5.01 8.68
N ASP A 25 1.30 -5.05 9.81
CA ASP A 25 2.75 -4.76 9.87
C ASP A 25 3.59 -6.03 9.61
N GLN A 26 3.00 -7.20 9.88
CA GLN A 26 3.67 -8.50 9.76
C GLN A 26 3.00 -9.36 8.69
N PRO A 27 3.42 -9.23 7.40
CA PRO A 27 2.77 -9.94 6.29
C PRO A 27 2.90 -11.46 6.39
N ASN A 28 3.88 -11.98 7.12
CA ASN A 28 4.04 -13.41 7.42
C ASN A 28 2.92 -14.02 8.27
N LYS A 29 2.04 -13.19 8.86
CA LYS A 29 0.84 -13.66 9.57
C LYS A 29 -0.38 -13.85 8.65
N LEU A 30 -0.29 -13.38 7.40
CA LEU A 30 -1.35 -13.59 6.41
C LEU A 30 -1.39 -15.06 6.01
N LEU A 31 -2.59 -15.64 5.98
CA LEU A 31 -2.81 -16.95 5.40
C LEU A 31 -2.62 -16.88 3.87
N LEU A 32 -2.27 -18.01 3.26
CA LEU A 32 -1.97 -18.07 1.82
C LEU A 32 -3.13 -17.57 0.94
N ASP A 33 -4.36 -17.89 1.31
CA ASP A 33 -5.59 -17.47 0.63
C ASP A 33 -5.87 -15.96 0.79
N GLU A 34 -5.42 -15.35 1.88
CA GLU A 34 -5.56 -13.91 2.13
C GLU A 34 -4.68 -13.05 1.22
N TRP A 35 -3.59 -13.60 0.68
CA TRP A 35 -2.68 -12.86 -0.21
C TRP A 35 -3.38 -12.36 -1.49
N ASN A 36 -4.40 -13.07 -1.96
CA ASN A 36 -5.18 -12.60 -3.10
C ASN A 36 -6.04 -11.35 -2.76
N ARG A 37 -6.22 -11.04 -1.47
CA ARG A 37 -6.92 -9.84 -0.99
C ARG A 37 -5.97 -8.69 -0.63
N VAL A 38 -4.65 -8.89 -0.70
CA VAL A 38 -3.68 -7.80 -0.53
C VAL A 38 -3.76 -6.88 -1.75
N VAL A 39 -4.04 -5.61 -1.49
CA VAL A 39 -4.29 -4.59 -2.52
C VAL A 39 -3.17 -3.55 -2.61
N ALA A 40 -2.44 -3.32 -1.53
CA ALA A 40 -1.37 -2.34 -1.46
C ALA A 40 -0.25 -2.74 -0.48
N VAL A 41 0.92 -2.15 -0.66
CA VAL A 41 2.06 -2.21 0.27
C VAL A 41 2.73 -0.84 0.37
N PHE A 42 3.11 -0.45 1.60
CA PHE A 42 4.04 0.66 1.82
C PHE A 42 5.48 0.14 1.81
N VAL A 43 6.31 0.69 0.93
CA VAL A 43 7.67 0.19 0.67
C VAL A 43 8.72 1.15 1.21
N GLN A 44 9.82 0.59 1.70
CA GLN A 44 10.94 1.36 2.25
C GLN A 44 12.16 1.41 1.33
N GLY A 45 12.17 0.65 0.23
CA GLY A 45 13.28 0.63 -0.75
C GLY A 45 14.23 -0.56 -0.63
N GLN A 46 14.11 -1.37 0.42
CA GLN A 46 14.99 -2.52 0.61
C GLN A 46 14.32 -3.78 0.04
N ALA A 47 14.93 -4.40 -0.98
CA ALA A 47 14.34 -5.57 -1.66
C ALA A 47 14.06 -6.76 -0.74
N TRP A 48 14.82 -6.90 0.37
CA TRP A 48 14.58 -7.96 1.35
C TRP A 48 13.22 -7.84 2.04
N GLN A 49 12.55 -6.67 1.99
CA GLN A 49 11.18 -6.47 2.48
C GLN A 49 10.22 -7.52 1.93
N PHE A 50 10.48 -8.03 0.71
CA PHE A 50 9.64 -8.99 0.01
C PHE A 50 10.11 -10.44 0.14
N LYS A 51 11.17 -10.70 0.90
CA LYS A 51 11.69 -12.05 1.10
C LYS A 51 10.64 -12.92 1.81
N GLY A 52 10.34 -14.09 1.25
CA GLY A 52 9.39 -15.04 1.82
C GLY A 52 7.93 -14.73 1.55
N TRP A 53 7.62 -13.72 0.73
CA TRP A 53 6.26 -13.48 0.27
C TRP A 53 5.82 -14.60 -0.68
N PRO A 54 4.61 -15.16 -0.53
CA PRO A 54 4.17 -16.30 -1.32
C PRO A 54 3.89 -15.96 -2.79
N ILE A 55 3.65 -14.69 -3.10
CA ILE A 55 3.37 -14.25 -4.47
C ILE A 55 4.63 -14.17 -5.34
N SER A 56 5.75 -13.69 -4.77
CA SER A 56 7.07 -13.54 -5.39
C SER A 56 7.95 -12.70 -4.43
N SER A 57 9.28 -12.81 -4.57
CA SER A 57 10.24 -11.85 -4.01
C SER A 57 10.73 -10.80 -5.02
N ASP A 58 10.32 -10.91 -6.29
CA ASP A 58 10.66 -9.96 -7.36
C ASP A 58 9.72 -8.74 -7.32
N PRO A 59 10.25 -7.52 -7.07
CA PRO A 59 9.45 -6.29 -7.04
C PRO A 59 8.62 -6.06 -8.31
N ALA A 60 9.11 -6.44 -9.50
CA ALA A 60 8.36 -6.25 -10.74
C ALA A 60 7.06 -7.08 -10.75
N VAL A 61 7.15 -8.35 -10.34
CA VAL A 61 5.98 -9.23 -10.20
C VAL A 61 5.05 -8.74 -9.11
N ILE A 62 5.58 -8.33 -7.96
CA ILE A 62 4.79 -7.83 -6.83
C ILE A 62 3.98 -6.60 -7.24
N PHE A 63 4.63 -5.60 -7.86
CA PHE A 63 3.96 -4.36 -8.23
C PHE A 63 3.08 -4.45 -9.48
N SER A 64 3.08 -5.59 -10.17
CA SER A 64 2.07 -5.91 -11.18
C SER A 64 0.73 -6.30 -10.54
N GLN A 65 0.74 -6.86 -9.31
CA GLN A 65 -0.45 -7.38 -8.63
C GLN A 65 -0.90 -6.49 -7.47
N ILE A 66 0.04 -5.84 -6.77
CA ILE A 66 -0.19 -5.05 -5.55
C ILE A 66 0.26 -3.61 -5.80
N LYS A 67 -0.54 -2.63 -5.37
CA LYS A 67 -0.16 -1.23 -5.49
C LYS A 67 0.93 -0.86 -4.50
N GLY A 68 2.12 -0.51 -5.00
CA GLY A 68 3.20 0.01 -4.16
C GLY A 68 3.01 1.51 -3.85
N PHE A 69 3.22 1.89 -2.60
CA PHE A 69 3.33 3.28 -2.15
C PHE A 69 4.63 3.51 -1.38
N HIS A 70 5.31 4.63 -1.60
CA HIS A 70 6.48 5.04 -0.83
C HIS A 70 6.24 6.42 -0.24
N LEU A 71 6.24 6.52 1.08
CA LEU A 71 6.15 7.78 1.78
C LEU A 71 7.56 8.32 2.01
N LYS A 72 7.82 9.57 1.61
CA LYS A 72 9.06 10.26 1.93
C LYS A 72 8.79 11.71 2.29
N TYR A 73 9.68 12.34 3.06
CA TYR A 73 9.63 13.79 3.21
C TYR A 73 10.13 14.49 1.95
N THR A 74 9.54 15.62 1.59
CA THR A 74 9.88 16.37 0.36
C THR A 74 11.36 16.76 0.29
N ASN A 75 12.02 16.96 1.44
CA ASN A 75 13.43 17.33 1.53
C ASN A 75 14.39 16.12 1.63
N MET A 76 13.88 14.89 1.52
CA MET A 76 14.70 13.68 1.53
C MET A 76 14.89 13.12 0.11
N PRO A 77 16.07 12.57 -0.21
CA PRO A 77 16.29 11.92 -1.49
C PRO A 77 15.39 10.70 -1.65
N LEU A 78 14.98 10.42 -2.88
CA LEU A 78 14.27 9.18 -3.21
C LEU A 78 15.22 7.99 -3.12
N ASP A 79 14.77 6.89 -2.53
CA ASP A 79 15.54 5.65 -2.49
C ASP A 79 15.83 5.13 -3.92
N PRO A 80 17.09 4.77 -4.23
CA PRO A 80 17.48 4.34 -5.59
C PRO A 80 16.76 3.09 -6.11
N ASN A 81 16.32 2.19 -5.23
CA ASN A 81 15.55 1.02 -5.64
C ASN A 81 14.09 1.41 -5.89
N VAL A 82 13.50 2.26 -5.05
CA VAL A 82 12.14 2.78 -5.27
C VAL A 82 12.04 3.51 -6.61
N ALA A 83 13.06 4.26 -7.01
CA ALA A 83 13.12 4.93 -8.31
C ALA A 83 13.01 3.96 -9.51
N LYS A 84 13.34 2.68 -9.33
CA LYS A 84 13.28 1.64 -10.36
C LYS A 84 11.99 0.82 -10.32
N TRP A 85 11.18 0.98 -9.27
CA TRP A 85 10.00 0.17 -9.02
C TRP A 85 8.72 0.90 -9.43
N ASN A 86 7.68 0.13 -9.82
CA ASN A 86 6.35 0.68 -10.10
C ASN A 86 5.61 1.03 -8.80
N VAL A 87 6.08 2.07 -8.13
CA VAL A 87 5.63 2.51 -6.81
C VAL A 87 5.22 3.98 -6.89
N ARG A 88 4.08 4.31 -6.28
CA ARG A 88 3.65 5.72 -6.16
C ARG A 88 4.37 6.37 -4.98
N VAL A 89 5.21 7.35 -5.25
CA VAL A 89 5.81 8.20 -4.22
C VAL A 89 4.78 9.23 -3.73
N ILE A 90 4.69 9.40 -2.42
CA ILE A 90 3.86 10.39 -1.74
C ILE A 90 4.80 11.25 -0.89
N ASP A 91 4.86 12.53 -1.22
CA ASP A 91 5.71 13.50 -0.53
C ASP A 91 4.99 14.09 0.68
N LEU A 92 5.59 13.93 1.84
CA LEU A 92 5.13 14.50 3.10
C LEU A 92 5.81 15.86 3.32
N ASP A 93 5.00 16.89 3.47
CA ASP A 93 5.46 18.22 3.85
C ASP A 93 5.48 18.34 5.39
N GLN A 94 6.48 19.03 5.94
CA GLN A 94 6.52 19.36 7.36
C GLN A 94 5.36 20.28 7.75
N ARG A 95 4.99 21.18 6.84
CA ARG A 95 3.75 21.95 6.90
C ARG A 95 2.67 21.01 6.40
N ARG A 96 1.99 20.30 7.29
CA ARG A 96 0.96 19.27 7.00
C ARG A 96 -0.30 19.75 6.24
N HIS A 97 -0.23 20.90 5.57
CA HIS A 97 -1.32 21.50 4.81
C HIS A 97 -1.74 20.67 3.58
N LEU A 98 -0.84 19.86 3.04
CA LEU A 98 -1.09 19.00 1.87
C LEU A 98 -1.46 17.56 2.22
N ASP A 99 -1.37 17.16 3.50
CA ASP A 99 -1.61 15.79 3.94
C ASP A 99 -2.96 15.27 3.47
N LYS A 100 -4.03 16.08 3.60
CA LYS A 100 -5.37 15.70 3.15
C LYS A 100 -5.41 15.36 1.66
N ALA A 101 -4.77 16.18 0.81
CA ALA A 101 -4.72 15.94 -0.62
C ALA A 101 -3.87 14.71 -0.97
N ASN A 102 -2.73 14.54 -0.30
CA ASN A 102 -1.86 13.38 -0.46
C ASN A 102 -2.55 12.06 -0.06
N PHE A 103 -3.27 12.06 1.06
CA PHE A 103 -4.06 10.91 1.49
C PHE A 103 -5.21 10.61 0.53
N GLN A 104 -5.88 11.64 -0.01
CA GLN A 104 -6.89 11.44 -1.03
C GLN A 104 -6.32 10.76 -2.28
N GLN A 105 -5.12 11.16 -2.72
CA GLN A 105 -4.45 10.51 -3.85
C GLN A 105 -4.16 9.03 -3.60
N ILE A 106 -3.79 8.63 -2.37
CA ILE A 106 -3.59 7.21 -2.03
C ILE A 106 -4.87 6.42 -2.30
N TRP A 107 -6.00 6.92 -1.80
CA TRP A 107 -7.30 6.28 -1.98
C TRP A 107 -7.72 6.19 -3.44
N ASP A 108 -7.59 7.27 -4.21
CA ASP A 108 -7.93 7.29 -5.63
C ASP A 108 -7.09 6.30 -6.44
N GLN A 109 -5.79 6.20 -6.14
CA GLN A 109 -4.89 5.24 -6.78
C GLN A 109 -5.21 3.80 -6.39
N LEU A 110 -5.60 3.58 -5.13
CA LEU A 110 -5.99 2.27 -4.64
C LEU A 110 -7.29 1.78 -5.28
N ASP A 111 -8.32 2.63 -5.37
CA ASP A 111 -9.58 2.30 -6.03
C ASP A 111 -9.37 1.92 -7.50
N LYS A 112 -8.58 2.74 -8.23
CA LYS A 112 -8.22 2.45 -9.63
C LYS A 112 -7.49 1.12 -9.78
N HIS A 113 -6.57 0.81 -8.86
CA HIS A 113 -5.82 -0.45 -8.88
C HIS A 113 -6.73 -1.65 -8.61
N ILE A 114 -7.61 -1.57 -7.60
CA ILE A 114 -8.53 -2.64 -7.25
C ILE A 114 -9.52 -2.89 -8.39
N ALA A 115 -10.14 -1.85 -8.93
CA ALA A 115 -11.10 -1.98 -10.03
C ALA A 115 -10.49 -2.67 -11.26
N ARG A 116 -9.20 -2.41 -11.56
CA ARG A 116 -8.49 -3.00 -12.69
C ARG A 116 -7.98 -4.42 -12.43
N ASN A 117 -7.34 -4.64 -11.29
CA ASN A 117 -6.53 -5.85 -11.05
C ASN A 117 -7.21 -6.86 -10.12
N LYS A 118 -8.19 -6.42 -9.33
CA LYS A 118 -8.91 -7.24 -8.35
C LYS A 118 -10.43 -6.96 -8.34
N PRO A 119 -11.12 -7.05 -9.50
CA PRO A 119 -12.55 -6.70 -9.62
C PRO A 119 -13.47 -7.63 -8.81
N PHE A 120 -12.96 -8.81 -8.41
CA PHE A 120 -13.67 -9.75 -7.54
C PHE A 120 -13.70 -9.32 -6.07
N LEU A 121 -12.82 -8.40 -5.66
CA LEU A 121 -12.92 -7.78 -4.35
C LEU A 121 -14.07 -6.79 -4.41
N ARG A 122 -15.02 -6.88 -3.46
CA ARG A 122 -16.08 -5.90 -3.29
C ARG A 122 -15.43 -4.56 -2.89
N SER A 123 -15.03 -3.77 -3.88
CA SER A 123 -14.45 -2.43 -3.74
C SER A 123 -15.54 -1.41 -3.58
#